data_AF-A0A7C5A0J0-F1
#
_entry.id   AF-A0A7C5A0J0-F1
#
_cell.length_a   1.000
_cell.length_b   1.000
_cell.length_c   1.000
_cell.angle_alpha   90.00
_cell.angle_beta   90.00
_cell.angle_gamma   90.00
#
_symmetry.space_group_name_H-M   'P 1'
#
loop_
_entity.id
_entity.type
_entity.pdbx_description
1 polymer ?
#
loop_
_entity_poly.entity_id
_entity_poly.type
_entity_poly.pdbx_seq_one_letter_code
_entity_poly.pdbx_strand_id
1 'polypeptide(L)'
;MIQLEDKLLFLCAKTAFNESHRQQLYDLCRGQTVRWDTIYSTARRHGVAPLIFANLQQCNPTELGLPQEIINQFRLCFSRNISTKAYIAEKLAEILAFFEQQSLAALSRAWFSWAVIGNFGLL
;
A
#
# COMPACT_ATOMS: atom_id res chain seq x y z
N MET A 1 -21.08 14.66 -0.82
CA MET A 1 -21.46 13.69 -1.87
C MET A 1 -20.17 12.99 -2.28
N ILE A 2 -20.02 11.69 -2.00
CA ILE A 2 -18.77 10.95 -2.23
C ILE A 2 -18.61 10.71 -3.73
N GLN A 3 -17.49 11.17 -4.30
CA GLN A 3 -17.21 11.06 -5.74
C GLN A 3 -16.82 9.61 -6.10
N LEU A 4 -16.87 9.25 -7.38
CA LEU A 4 -16.47 7.92 -7.86
C LEU A 4 -15.03 7.59 -7.47
N GLU A 5 -14.13 8.56 -7.62
CA GLU A 5 -12.72 8.42 -7.32
C GLU A 5 -12.47 8.11 -5.84
N ASP A 6 -13.24 8.72 -4.94
CA ASP A 6 -13.16 8.44 -3.51
C ASP A 6 -13.57 6.98 -3.22
N LYS A 7 -14.64 6.49 -3.85
CA LYS A 7 -15.09 5.10 -3.69
C LYS A 7 -14.03 4.11 -4.17
N LEU A 8 -13.41 4.38 -5.32
CA LEU A 8 -12.32 3.56 -5.87
C LEU A 8 -11.10 3.57 -4.94
N LEU A 9 -10.72 4.75 -4.43
CA LEU A 9 -9.65 4.88 -3.44
C LEU A 9 -9.93 4.04 -2.19
N PHE A 10 -11.13 4.13 -1.63
CA PHE A 10 -11.51 3.34 -0.44
C PHE A 10 -11.51 1.84 -0.69
N LEU A 11 -11.97 1.39 -1.86
CA LEU A 11 -11.99 -0.02 -2.23
C LEU A 11 -10.56 -0.56 -2.39
N CYS A 12 -9.70 0.19 -3.09
CA CYS A 12 -8.31 -0.17 -3.33
C CYS A 12 -7.38 0.04 -2.13
N ALA A 13 -7.80 0.76 -1.09
CA ALA A 13 -6.98 0.97 0.11
C ALA A 13 -7.09 -0.18 1.14
N LYS A 14 -7.84 -1.24 0.84
CA LYS A 14 -7.96 -2.41 1.71
C LYS A 14 -6.68 -3.26 1.68
N THR A 15 -6.21 -3.69 2.85
CA THR A 15 -5.09 -4.64 2.98
C THR A 15 -5.48 -6.06 2.54
N ALA A 16 -6.75 -6.46 2.77
CA ALA A 16 -7.33 -7.70 2.28
C ALA A 16 -8.17 -7.44 1.02
N PHE A 17 -7.51 -7.44 -0.14
CA PHE A 17 -8.17 -7.32 -1.44
C PHE A 17 -8.49 -8.72 -1.99
N ASN A 18 -9.77 -8.96 -2.31
CA ASN A 18 -10.28 -10.29 -2.67
C ASN A 18 -11.12 -10.21 -3.94
N GLU A 19 -11.61 -11.35 -4.42
CA GLU A 19 -12.40 -11.43 -5.66
C GLU A 19 -13.65 -10.55 -5.64
N SER A 20 -14.36 -10.48 -4.51
CA SER A 20 -15.54 -9.62 -4.39
C SER A 20 -15.17 -8.14 -4.55
N HIS A 21 -14.02 -7.70 -4.03
CA HIS A 21 -13.55 -6.33 -4.20
C HIS A 21 -13.12 -6.07 -5.65
N ARG A 22 -12.52 -7.05 -6.34
CA ARG A 22 -12.20 -6.96 -7.77
C ARG A 22 -13.45 -6.75 -8.61
N GLN A 23 -14.49 -7.54 -8.38
CA GLN A 23 -15.74 -7.41 -9.10
C GLN A 23 -16.39 -6.04 -8.87
N GLN A 24 -16.44 -5.58 -7.62
CA GLN A 24 -16.94 -4.23 -7.28
C GLN A 24 -16.14 -3.12 -7.98
N LEU A 25 -14.82 -3.28 -8.12
CA LEU A 25 -13.98 -2.33 -8.82
C LEU A 25 -14.35 -2.24 -10.31
N TYR A 26 -14.51 -3.39 -10.98
CA TYR A 26 -14.94 -3.42 -12.37
C TYR A 26 -16.33 -2.84 -12.56
N ASP A 27 -17.27 -3.15 -11.65
CA ASP A 27 -18.63 -2.63 -11.72
C ASP A 27 -18.68 -1.11 -11.53
N LEU A 28 -17.81 -0.55 -10.68
CA LEU A 28 -17.66 0.90 -10.50
C LEU A 28 -17.07 1.58 -11.74
N CYS A 29 -16.09 0.95 -12.39
CA CYS A 29 -15.47 1.50 -13.60
C CYS A 29 -16.35 1.35 -14.85
N ARG A 30 -17.25 0.35 -14.87
CA ARG A 30 -18.06 0.02 -16.06
C ARG A 30 -18.96 1.19 -16.45
N GLY A 31 -18.74 1.71 -17.66
CA GLY A 31 -19.55 2.78 -18.24
C GLY A 31 -19.33 4.16 -17.61
N GLN A 32 -18.29 4.33 -16.79
CA GLN A 32 -17.95 5.61 -16.17
C GLN A 32 -16.56 6.08 -16.60
N THR A 33 -16.37 7.39 -16.76
CA THR A 33 -15.06 7.98 -17.02
C THR A 33 -14.34 8.21 -15.70
N VAL A 34 -13.35 7.36 -15.42
CA VAL A 34 -12.54 7.46 -14.19
C VAL A 34 -11.38 8.44 -14.39
N ARG A 35 -11.26 9.44 -13.50
CA ARG A 35 -10.12 10.37 -13.49
C ARG A 35 -8.94 9.79 -12.73
N TRP A 36 -8.21 8.91 -13.39
CA TRP A 36 -7.07 8.20 -12.79
C TRP A 36 -5.95 9.11 -12.27
N ASP A 37 -5.72 10.28 -12.87
CA ASP A 37 -4.81 11.30 -12.35
C ASP A 37 -5.20 11.81 -10.95
N THR A 38 -6.51 11.97 -10.71
CA THR A 38 -7.04 12.41 -9.41
C THR A 38 -6.87 11.33 -8.35
N ILE A 39 -7.09 10.06 -8.75
CA ILE A 39 -6.86 8.90 -7.88
C ILE A 39 -5.38 8.81 -7.51
N TYR A 40 -4.47 8.86 -8.49
CA TYR A 40 -3.03 8.79 -8.23
C TYR A 40 -2.54 9.93 -7.34
N SER A 41 -2.89 11.18 -7.64
CA SER A 41 -2.48 12.34 -6.85
C SER A 41 -2.99 12.27 -5.41
N THR A 42 -4.25 11.85 -5.22
CA THR A 42 -4.86 11.68 -3.90
C THR A 42 -4.21 10.52 -3.13
N ALA A 43 -3.99 9.38 -3.78
CA ALA A 43 -3.32 8.24 -3.19
C ALA A 43 -1.88 8.57 -2.75
N ARG A 44 -1.16 9.34 -3.57
CA ARG A 44 0.19 9.81 -3.26
C ARG A 44 0.18 10.76 -2.07
N ARG A 45 -0.76 11.72 -2.03
CA ARG A 45 -0.92 12.67 -0.93
C ARG A 45 -1.21 11.96 0.40
N HIS A 46 -1.98 10.89 0.39
CA HIS A 46 -2.29 10.10 1.58
C HIS A 46 -1.25 9.00 1.89
N GLY A 47 -0.19 8.86 1.09
CA GLY A 47 0.86 7.85 1.30
C GLY A 47 0.43 6.40 1.00
N VAL A 48 -0.73 6.20 0.39
CA VAL A 48 -1.31 4.88 0.10
C VAL A 48 -1.17 4.45 -1.36
N ALA A 49 -0.55 5.27 -2.22
CA ALA A 49 -0.32 4.95 -3.63
C ALA A 49 0.30 3.56 -3.88
N PRO A 50 1.31 3.10 -3.12
CA PRO A 50 1.87 1.76 -3.31
C PRO A 50 0.85 0.64 -3.03
N LEU A 51 0.02 0.79 -2.00
CA LEU A 51 -1.02 -0.20 -1.65
C LEU A 51 -2.09 -0.25 -2.73
N ILE A 52 -2.55 0.91 -3.18
CA ILE A 52 -3.54 1.02 -4.26
C ILE A 52 -3.00 0.38 -5.53
N PHE A 53 -1.74 0.63 -5.89
CA PHE A 53 -1.14 0.00 -7.05
C PHE A 53 -1.06 -1.53 -6.91
N ALA A 54 -0.63 -2.04 -5.76
CA ALA A 54 -0.57 -3.48 -5.51
C ALA A 54 -1.94 -4.17 -5.68
N ASN A 55 -3.03 -3.50 -5.29
CA ASN A 55 -4.38 -4.01 -5.49
C ASN A 55 -4.86 -3.88 -6.95
N LEU A 56 -4.55 -2.76 -7.62
CA LEU A 56 -4.85 -2.58 -9.05
C LEU A 56 -4.11 -3.60 -9.93
N GLN A 57 -2.89 -4.01 -9.56
CA GLN A 57 -2.13 -5.04 -10.27
C GLN A 57 -2.77 -6.43 -10.22
N GLN A 58 -3.70 -6.67 -9.28
CA GLN A 58 -4.47 -7.90 -9.21
C GLN A 58 -5.68 -7.89 -10.17
N CYS A 59 -5.89 -6.79 -10.88
CA CYS A 59 -6.94 -6.59 -11.88
C CYS A 59 -6.31 -6.41 -13.28
N ASN A 60 -7.12 -6.56 -14.32
CA ASN A 60 -6.71 -6.30 -15.69
C ASN A 60 -6.73 -4.78 -15.98
N PRO A 61 -5.57 -4.13 -16.22
CA PRO A 61 -5.51 -2.68 -16.43
C PRO A 61 -6.30 -2.20 -17.65
N THR A 62 -6.40 -3.04 -18.68
CA THR A 62 -7.14 -2.71 -19.91
C THR A 62 -8.64 -2.66 -19.66
N GLU A 63 -9.18 -3.61 -18.89
CA GLU A 63 -10.60 -3.64 -18.53
C GLU A 63 -11.01 -2.48 -17.61
N LEU A 64 -10.07 -1.99 -16.79
CA LEU A 64 -10.27 -0.80 -15.96
C LEU A 64 -10.16 0.52 -16.73
N GLY A 65 -9.72 0.48 -17.99
CA GLY A 65 -9.41 1.70 -18.76
C GLY A 65 -8.28 2.52 -18.11
N LEU A 66 -7.32 1.86 -17.48
CA LEU A 66 -6.22 2.50 -16.77
C LEU A 66 -5.14 2.96 -17.77
N PRO A 67 -4.86 4.28 -17.90
CA PRO A 67 -3.88 4.77 -18.87
C PRO A 67 -2.46 4.29 -18.54
N GLN A 68 -1.68 3.95 -19.57
CA GLN A 68 -0.31 3.47 -19.39
C GLN A 68 0.59 4.45 -18.64
N GLU A 69 0.37 5.75 -18.84
CA GLU A 69 1.10 6.80 -18.12
C GLU A 69 0.86 6.73 -16.61
N ILE A 70 -0.38 6.52 -16.18
CA ILE A 70 -0.72 6.36 -14.76
C ILE A 70 -0.11 5.08 -14.19
N ILE A 71 -0.11 3.99 -14.96
CA ILE A 71 0.56 2.74 -14.56
C ILE A 71 2.05 2.99 -14.29
N ASN A 72 2.72 3.75 -15.16
CA ASN A 72 4.13 4.08 -15.00
C ASN A 72 4.38 4.94 -13.76
N GLN A 73 3.52 5.93 -13.49
CA GLN A 73 3.60 6.78 -12.30
C GLN A 73 3.45 5.98 -11.01
N PHE A 74 2.45 5.09 -10.95
CA PHE A 74 2.28 4.19 -9.82
C PHE A 74 3.48 3.23 -9.65
N ARG A 75 3.99 2.67 -10.75
CA ARG A 75 5.16 1.78 -10.73
C ARG A 75 6.38 2.47 -10.14
N LEU A 76 6.67 3.71 -10.56
CA LEU A 76 7.78 4.50 -10.01
C LEU A 76 7.59 4.77 -8.51
N CYS A 77 6.37 5.09 -8.08
CA CYS A 77 6.06 5.30 -6.67
C CYS A 77 6.25 4.01 -5.85
N PHE A 78 5.77 2.88 -6.37
CA PHE A 78 5.87 1.57 -5.74
C PHE A 78 7.32 1.10 -5.60
N SER A 79 8.14 1.22 -6.66
CA SER A 79 9.55 0.86 -6.62
C SER A 79 10.33 1.70 -5.61
N ARG A 80 10.11 3.02 -5.56
CA ARG A 80 10.71 3.89 -4.54
C ARG A 80 10.32 3.46 -3.13
N ASN A 81 9.05 3.10 -2.93
CA ASN A 81 8.55 2.66 -1.63
C ASN A 81 9.23 1.37 -1.16
N ILE A 82 9.40 0.38 -2.04
CA ILE A 82 10.13 -0.86 -1.74
C ILE A 82 11.57 -0.54 -1.34
N SER A 83 12.29 0.26 -2.13
CA SER A 83 13.68 0.62 -1.83
C SER A 83 13.82 1.34 -0.51
N THR A 84 12.94 2.32 -0.22
CA THR A 84 12.95 3.04 1.06
C THR A 84 12.64 2.11 2.23
N LYS A 85 11.65 1.22 2.10
CA LYS A 85 11.31 0.25 3.15
C LYS A 85 12.45 -0.73 3.42
N ALA A 86 13.11 -1.23 2.38
CA ALA A 86 14.26 -2.11 2.51
C ALA A 86 15.42 -1.42 3.24
N TYR A 87 15.75 -0.19 2.83
CA TYR A 87 16.78 0.61 3.50
C TYR A 87 16.46 0.88 4.98
N ILE A 88 15.22 1.26 5.29
CA ILE A 88 14.79 1.47 6.68
C ILE A 88 14.88 0.17 7.49
N ALA A 89 14.45 -0.96 6.92
CA ALA A 89 14.53 -2.26 7.59
C ALA A 89 15.99 -2.65 7.90
N GLU A 90 16.90 -2.43 6.95
CA GLU A 90 18.34 -2.64 7.14
C GLU A 90 18.89 -1.76 8.27
N LYS A 91 18.57 -0.46 8.27
CA LYS A 91 19.01 0.46 9.34
C LYS A 91 18.42 0.13 10.70
N LEU A 92 17.17 -0.31 10.76
CA LEU A 92 16.57 -0.79 12.00
C LEU A 92 17.30 -2.04 12.50
N ALA A 93 17.65 -2.98 11.62
CA ALA A 93 18.42 -4.16 11.99
C ALA A 93 19.81 -3.81 12.53
N GLU A 94 20.52 -2.87 11.90
CA GLU A 94 21.82 -2.36 12.39
C GLU A 94 21.70 -1.75 13.80
N ILE A 95 20.68 -0.91 14.02
CA ILE A 95 20.43 -0.26 15.32
C ILE A 95 20.10 -1.30 16.40
N LEU A 96 19.25 -2.29 16.08
CA LEU A 96 18.90 -3.36 16.99
C LEU A 96 20.12 -4.21 17.36
N ALA A 97 20.96 -4.57 16.38
CA ALA A 97 22.19 -5.30 16.62
C ALA A 97 23.16 -4.51 17.53
N PHE A 98 23.26 -3.19 17.34
CA PHE A 98 24.06 -2.33 18.22
C PHE A 98 23.55 -2.33 19.66
N PHE A 99 22.23 -2.23 19.88
CA PHE A 99 21.65 -2.27 21.23
C PHE A 99 21.80 -3.62 21.92
N GLU A 100 21.74 -4.72 21.17
CA GLU A 100 21.99 -6.07 21.70
C GLU A 100 23.45 -6.23 22.16
N GLN A 101 24.41 -5.68 21.42
CA GLN A 101 25.83 -5.69 21.80
C GLN A 101 26.11 -4.86 23.06
N GLN A 102 25.33 -3.80 23.32
CA GLN A 102 25.53 -2.89 24.46
C GLN A 102 24.74 -3.28 25.71
N SER A 103 24.21 -4.51 25.80
CA SER A 103 23.45 -5.01 26.97
C SER A 103 22.15 -4.27 27.28
N LEU A 104 21.59 -3.52 26.31
CA LEU A 104 20.26 -2.88 26.42
C LEU A 104 19.13 -3.85 26.00
N ALA A 105 19.31 -5.14 26.30
CA ALA A 105 18.45 -6.25 25.89
C ALA A 105 16.99 -6.15 26.39
N ALA A 106 16.73 -5.32 27.42
CA ALA A 106 15.39 -5.08 27.94
C ALA A 106 14.50 -4.30 26.94
N LEU A 107 15.08 -3.42 26.12
CA LEU A 107 14.34 -2.67 25.10
C LEU A 107 14.11 -3.51 23.84
N SER A 108 15.07 -4.33 23.40
CA SER A 108 14.91 -5.15 22.18
C SER A 108 13.82 -6.21 22.31
N ARG A 109 13.73 -6.88 23.48
CA ARG A 109 12.83 -8.03 23.68
C ARG A 109 11.38 -7.63 23.93
N ALA A 110 11.14 -6.56 24.69
CA ALA A 110 9.79 -6.06 24.98
C ALA A 110 9.14 -5.41 23.75
N TRP A 111 9.93 -4.69 22.93
CA TRP A 111 9.44 -4.07 21.70
C TRP A 111 9.11 -5.10 20.62
N PHE A 112 9.92 -6.16 20.45
CA PHE A 112 9.60 -7.24 19.52
C PHE A 112 8.29 -7.95 19.89
N SER A 113 8.05 -8.17 21.19
CA SER A 113 6.80 -8.77 21.67
C SER A 113 5.58 -7.90 21.35
N TRP A 114 5.64 -6.59 21.59
CA TRP A 114 4.53 -5.68 21.26
C TRP A 114 4.35 -5.47 19.75
N ALA A 115 5.42 -5.37 18.98
CA ALA A 115 5.36 -5.14 17.53
C ALA A 115 4.85 -6.37 16.75
N VAL A 116 5.17 -7.58 17.21
CA VAL A 116 4.67 -8.83 16.62
C VAL A 116 3.21 -9.06 17.00
N ILE A 117 2.82 -8.80 18.26
CA ILE A 117 1.43 -8.99 18.72
C ILE A 117 0.49 -7.88 18.20
N GLY A 118 0.98 -6.64 18.10
CA GLY A 118 0.17 -5.49 17.68
C GLY A 118 -0.05 -5.34 16.17
N ASN A 119 0.80 -5.94 15.32
CA ASN A 119 0.77 -5.70 13.87
C ASN A 119 0.39 -6.94 13.03
N PHE A 120 0.26 -8.13 13.64
CA PHE A 120 -0.18 -9.36 12.95
C PHE A 120 -1.63 -9.77 13.22
N GLY A 121 -2.41 -8.99 14.00
CA GLY A 121 -3.85 -9.24 14.16
C GLY A 121 -4.18 -10.67 14.58
N LEU A 122 -3.37 -11.26 15.48
CA LEU A 122 -3.74 -12.49 16.16
C LEU A 122 -4.51 -12.13 17.43
N LEU A 123 -5.74 -11.66 17.22
CA LEU A 123 -6.98 -11.95 17.94
C LEU A 123 -8.14 -11.46 17.06
#